data_AF-A0A0E3BG26-F1
#
_entry.id   AF-A0A0E3BG26-F1
#
_cell.length_a   1.000
_cell.length_b   1.000
_cell.length_c   1.000
_cell.angle_alpha   90.00
_cell.angle_beta   90.00
_cell.angle_gamma   90.00
#
_symmetry.space_group_name_H-M   'P 1'
#
loop_
_entity.id
_entity.type
_entity.pdbx_description
1 polymer ?
#
loop_
_entity_poly.entity_id
_entity_poly.type
_entity_poly.pdbx_seq_one_letter_code
_entity_poly.pdbx_strand_id
1 'polypeptide(L)'
;MTEKKMTEEQFEALTFLFGGTPGSAAHEALRLWALEGYTQKAAAEKAGLSFQAVGRKVERARALIQAAQPLYGLTLPEKRPFRKSDD
;
A
#
# COMPACT_ATOMS: atom_id res chain seq x y z
N MET A 1 -16.53 -6.11 -16.63
CA MET A 1 -15.97 -6.43 -15.30
C MET A 1 -14.64 -5.70 -15.18
N THR A 2 -14.43 -4.90 -14.13
CA THR A 2 -13.13 -4.30 -13.84
C THR A 2 -12.22 -5.35 -13.21
N GLU A 3 -10.98 -5.45 -13.70
CA GLU A 3 -10.02 -6.46 -13.23
C GLU A 3 -9.29 -5.98 -11.97
N LYS A 4 -9.26 -6.84 -10.94
CA LYS A 4 -8.56 -6.60 -9.68
C LYS A 4 -7.05 -6.62 -9.93
N LYS A 5 -6.30 -5.64 -9.43
CA LYS A 5 -4.85 -5.48 -9.71
C LYS A 5 -3.95 -6.15 -8.66
N MET A 6 -4.47 -6.41 -7.47
CA MET A 6 -3.76 -7.06 -6.36
C MET A 6 -4.75 -7.73 -5.41
N THR A 7 -4.31 -8.69 -4.59
CA THR A 7 -5.15 -9.31 -3.54
C THR A 7 -5.35 -8.36 -2.35
N GLU A 8 -6.22 -8.74 -1.41
CA GLU A 8 -6.45 -7.95 -0.20
C GLU A 8 -5.20 -7.90 0.67
N GLU A 9 -4.55 -9.05 0.85
CA GLU A 9 -3.32 -9.20 1.65
C GLU A 9 -2.16 -8.39 1.04
N GLN A 10 -2.05 -8.37 -0.29
CA GLN A 10 -1.07 -7.54 -1.00
C GLN A 10 -1.35 -6.05 -0.79
N PHE A 11 -2.62 -5.65 -0.75
CA PHE A 11 -3.00 -4.26 -0.49
C PHE A 11 -2.74 -3.86 0.95
N GLU A 12 -3.06 -4.71 1.93
CA GLU A 12 -2.74 -4.49 3.35
C GLU A 12 -1.23 -4.34 3.60
N ALA A 13 -0.42 -5.21 3.00
CA ALA A 13 1.03 -5.11 3.09
C ALA A 13 1.54 -3.79 2.49
N LEU A 14 0.97 -3.36 1.37
CA LEU A 14 1.33 -2.11 0.72
C LEU A 14 0.90 -0.89 1.56
N THR A 15 -0.31 -0.87 2.12
CA THR A 15 -0.79 0.24 2.96
C THR A 15 0.00 0.37 4.26
N PHE A 16 0.37 -0.76 4.87
CA PHE A 16 1.28 -0.81 6.01
C PHE A 16 2.61 -0.12 5.70
N LEU A 17 3.24 -0.47 4.58
CA LEU A 17 4.51 0.12 4.14
C LEU A 17 4.39 1.60 3.74
N PHE A 18 3.21 2.03 3.29
CA PHE A 18 2.95 3.43 2.96
C PHE A 18 2.79 4.34 4.18
N GLY A 19 2.49 3.79 5.35
CA GLY A 19 2.08 4.57 6.53
C GLY A 19 0.80 5.39 6.29
N GLY A 20 -0.06 4.96 5.36
CA GLY A 20 -1.31 5.66 5.05
C GLY A 20 -2.34 5.44 6.14
N THR A 21 -3.08 6.49 6.53
CA THR A 21 -4.19 6.36 7.49
C THR A 21 -5.36 5.60 6.83
N PRO A 22 -5.77 4.43 7.37
CA PRO A 22 -6.97 3.73 6.90
C PRO A 22 -8.20 4.63 6.95
N GLY A 23 -9.07 4.52 5.94
CA GLY A 23 -10.27 5.35 5.82
C GLY A 23 -10.04 6.79 5.35
N SER A 24 -8.80 7.24 5.17
CA SER A 24 -8.53 8.52 4.50
C SER A 24 -8.94 8.49 3.02
N ALA A 25 -9.26 9.65 2.44
CA ALA A 25 -9.57 9.76 1.01
C ALA A 25 -8.45 9.17 0.11
N ALA A 26 -7.18 9.33 0.51
CA ALA A 26 -6.05 8.77 -0.22
C ALA A 26 -5.97 7.25 -0.12
N HIS A 27 -6.30 6.68 1.04
CA HIS A 27 -6.40 5.23 1.21
C HIS A 27 -7.54 4.67 0.37
N GLU A 28 -8.71 5.32 0.39
CA GLU A 28 -9.89 4.89 -0.33
C GLU A 28 -9.69 4.95 -1.86
N ALA A 29 -9.06 6.01 -2.37
CA ALA A 29 -8.70 6.09 -3.79
C ALA A 29 -7.79 4.93 -4.23
N LEU A 30 -6.82 4.56 -3.37
CA LEU A 30 -5.92 3.45 -3.66
C LEU A 30 -6.67 2.11 -3.64
N ARG A 31 -7.57 1.91 -2.66
CA ARG A 31 -8.42 0.73 -2.52
C ARG A 31 -9.28 0.51 -3.77
N LEU A 32 -9.98 1.56 -4.22
CA LEU A 32 -10.81 1.54 -5.42
C LEU A 32 -9.99 1.18 -6.67
N TRP A 33 -8.82 1.78 -6.84
CA TRP A 33 -7.95 1.51 -7.99
C TRP A 33 -7.38 0.09 -7.98
N ALA A 34 -6.91 -0.37 -6.81
CA ALA A 34 -6.18 -1.61 -6.61
C ALA A 34 -7.09 -2.85 -6.55
N LEU A 35 -8.15 -2.78 -5.73
CA LEU A 35 -8.98 -3.93 -5.37
C LEU A 35 -10.25 -4.02 -6.20
N GLU A 36 -10.85 -2.88 -6.55
CA GLU A 36 -12.09 -2.82 -7.34
C GLU A 36 -11.84 -2.56 -8.84
N GLY A 37 -10.58 -2.34 -9.22
CA GLY A 37 -10.16 -2.25 -10.60
C GLY A 37 -10.51 -0.93 -11.29
N TYR A 38 -10.93 0.11 -10.55
CA TYR A 38 -11.24 1.42 -11.13
C TYR A 38 -10.03 2.03 -11.86
N THR A 39 -10.32 2.89 -12.83
CA THR A 39 -9.31 3.79 -13.39
C THR A 39 -8.88 4.80 -12.33
N GLN A 40 -7.67 5.36 -12.47
CA GLN A 40 -7.18 6.40 -11.53
C GLN A 40 -8.12 7.62 -11.49
N LYS A 41 -8.72 7.97 -12.62
CA LYS A 41 -9.70 9.07 -12.72
C LYS A 41 -10.97 8.76 -11.93
N ALA A 42 -11.57 7.59 -12.15
CA ALA A 42 -12.79 7.21 -11.43
C ALA A 42 -12.55 7.04 -9.92
N ALA A 43 -11.38 6.51 -9.53
CA ALA A 43 -10.99 6.43 -8.12
C ALA A 43 -10.80 7.81 -7.49
N ALA A 44 -10.22 8.78 -8.21
CA ALA A 44 -10.06 10.15 -7.75
C ALA A 44 -11.41 10.85 -7.54
N GLU A 45 -12.33 10.71 -8.51
CA GLU A 45 -13.68 11.27 -8.43
C GLU A 45 -14.45 10.72 -7.22
N LYS A 46 -14.43 9.40 -7.02
CA LYS A 46 -15.11 8.74 -5.89
C LYS A 46 -14.53 9.09 -4.53
N ALA A 47 -13.22 9.32 -4.46
CA ALA A 47 -12.54 9.66 -3.21
C ALA A 47 -12.48 11.17 -2.94
N GLY A 48 -13.01 12.02 -3.82
CA GLY A 48 -12.93 13.48 -3.67
C GLY A 48 -11.51 14.03 -3.78
N LEU A 49 -10.65 13.40 -4.58
CA LEU A 49 -9.26 13.80 -4.80
C LEU A 49 -9.02 14.28 -6.22
N SER A 50 -7.93 15.01 -6.42
CA SER A 50 -7.46 15.31 -7.78
C SER A 50 -6.84 14.07 -8.42
N PHE A 51 -6.99 13.96 -9.74
CA PHE A 51 -6.36 12.90 -10.53
C PHE A 51 -4.84 12.83 -10.30
N GLN A 52 -4.17 13.98 -10.21
CA GLN A 52 -2.73 14.05 -9.92
C GLN A 52 -2.36 13.50 -8.54
N ALA A 53 -3.20 13.72 -7.53
CA ALA A 53 -2.96 13.20 -6.19
C ALA A 53 -3.01 11.65 -6.19
N VAL A 54 -3.98 11.07 -6.89
CA VAL A 54 -4.08 9.61 -7.05
C VAL A 54 -2.91 9.07 -7.88
N GLY A 55 -2.56 9.74 -8.99
CA GLY A 55 -1.42 9.35 -9.82
C GLY A 55 -0.10 9.27 -9.04
N ARG A 56 0.22 10.29 -8.23
CA ARG A 56 1.41 10.28 -7.36
C ARG A 56 1.42 9.12 -6.36
N LYS A 57 0.25 8.71 -5.86
CA LYS A 57 0.13 7.57 -4.94
C LYS A 57 0.35 6.25 -5.65
N VAL A 58 -0.22 6.08 -6.85
CA VAL A 58 0.02 4.88 -7.67
C VAL A 58 1.50 4.76 -8.05
N GLU A 59 2.16 5.86 -8.41
CA GLU A 59 3.61 5.84 -8.68
C GLU A 59 4.44 5.46 -7.45
N ARG A 60 4.10 5.99 -6.27
CA ARG A 60 4.74 5.54 -5.02
C ARG A 60 4.52 4.05 -4.75
N ALA A 61 3.34 3.52 -5.07
CA ALA A 61 3.04 2.10 -4.89
C ALA A 61 3.86 1.23 -5.83
N ARG A 62 4.02 1.65 -7.09
CA ARG A 62 4.92 1.01 -8.05
C ARG A 62 6.36 1.01 -7.55
N ALA A 63 6.86 2.17 -7.10
CA ALA A 63 8.22 2.29 -6.59
C ALA A 63 8.47 1.39 -5.36
N LEU A 64 7.50 1.30 -4.45
CA LEU A 64 7.56 0.44 -3.28
C LEU A 64 7.60 -1.04 -3.68
N ILE A 65 6.73 -1.47 -4.59
CA ILE A 65 6.72 -2.86 -5.09
C ILE A 65 8.06 -3.20 -5.74
N GLN A 66 8.60 -2.30 -6.58
CA GLN A 66 9.92 -2.50 -7.19
C GLN A 66 11.05 -2.59 -6.15
N ALA A 67 11.02 -1.73 -5.13
CA ALA A 67 12.00 -1.77 -4.04
C ALA A 67 11.88 -3.03 -3.18
N ALA A 68 10.69 -3.63 -3.09
CA ALA A 68 10.45 -4.85 -2.34
C ALA A 68 10.85 -6.14 -3.10
N GLN A 69 10.90 -6.13 -4.44
CA GLN A 69 11.33 -7.29 -5.23
C GLN A 69 12.66 -7.91 -4.79
N PRO A 70 13.77 -7.14 -4.58
CA PRO A 70 15.04 -7.72 -4.15
C PRO A 70 15.01 -8.27 -2.71
N LEU A 71 13.99 -7.97 -1.92
CA LEU A 71 13.85 -8.46 -0.55
C LEU A 71 13.16 -9.84 -0.49
N TYR A 72 12.61 -10.31 -1.60
CA TYR A 72 11.93 -11.60 -1.65
C TYR A 72 12.89 -12.74 -1.28
N GLY A 73 12.54 -13.51 -0.24
CA GLY A 73 13.39 -14.59 0.29
C GLY A 73 14.37 -14.17 1.39
N LEU A 74 14.40 -12.90 1.78
CA LEU A 74 15.13 -12.49 2.98
C LEU A 74 14.35 -12.87 4.23
N THR A 75 15.03 -13.53 5.17
CA THR A 75 14.53 -13.76 6.53
C THR A 75 15.12 -12.69 7.45
N LEU A 76 14.26 -12.05 8.24
CA LEU A 76 14.73 -11.17 9.29
C LEU A 76 15.28 -12.03 10.44
N PRO A 77 16.40 -11.63 11.07
CA PRO A 77 16.91 -12.33 12.23
C PRO A 77 15.87 -12.31 13.35
N GLU A 78 15.79 -13.40 14.11
CA GLU A 78 14.90 -13.48 15.26
C GLU A 78 15.18 -12.34 16.25
N LYS A 79 14.11 -11.78 16.81
CA LYS A 79 14.20 -10.73 17.83
C LYS A 79 14.93 -11.31 19.04
N ARG A 80 16.14 -10.82 19.33
CA ARG A 80 16.85 -11.21 20.56
C ARG A 80 15.97 -10.86 21.77
N PRO A 81 15.80 -11.77 22.74
CA PRO A 81 15.06 -11.46 23.95
C PRO A 81 15.74 -10.31 24.66
N PHE A 82 14.97 -9.27 24.98
CA PHE A 82 15.45 -8.14 25.77
C PHE A 82 15.65 -8.66 27.20
N ARG A 83 16.88 -9.02 27.57
CA ARG A 83 17.23 -9.26 28.97
C ARG A 83 17.18 -7.89 29.65
N LYS A 84 16.18 -7.66 30.50
CA LYS A 84 16.31 -6.66 31.56
C LYS A 84 17.53 -7.08 32.37
N SER A 85 18.60 -6.30 32.29
CA SER A 85 19.59 -6.27 33.36
C SER A 85 18.87 -5.76 34.59
N ASP A 86 18.71 -6.63 35.59
CA ASP A 86 18.33 -6.20 36.93
C ASP A 86 19.55 -5.47 37.50
N ASP A 87 19.48 -4.14 37.53
CA ASP A 87 20.31 -3.27 38.38
C ASP A 87 19.66 -3.14 39.76
#